data_AF-A0A356WZL3-F1
#
_entry.id   AF-A0A356WZL3-F1
#
_cell.length_a   1.000
_cell.length_b   1.000
_cell.length_c   1.000
_cell.angle_alpha   90.00
_cell.angle_beta   90.00
_cell.angle_gamma   90.00
#
_symmetry.space_group_name_H-M   'P 1'
#
loop_
_entity.id
_entity.type
_entity.pdbx_description
1 polymer ?
#
loop_
_entity_poly.entity_id
_entity_poly.type
_entity_poly.pdbx_seq_one_letter_code
_entity_poly.pdbx_strand_id
1 'polypeptide(L)'
;MTKKKAFVLSVGFVVLWNSGFIGAEYGLPYTGPFTFVFWRYLALSFLLAGYLLIRKRPLWISWKVAAPNMMIGVLAHGVWLTCVLFALDNEVPAGIVALVVALQPLATGALSGYVTGERTNIYQWAGLVLGFTGVFLTLVFRIDFSSY
;
A
#
# COMPACT_ATOMS: atom_id res chain seq x y z
N MET A 1 -8.71 -21.30 6.58
CA MET A 1 -8.33 -20.29 7.60
C MET A 1 -9.57 -19.97 8.44
N THR A 2 -9.52 -20.01 9.77
CA THR A 2 -10.71 -19.74 10.60
C THR A 2 -11.07 -18.25 10.53
N LYS A 3 -12.38 -17.89 10.51
CA LYS A 3 -12.86 -16.50 10.41
C LYS A 3 -12.17 -15.55 11.42
N LYS A 4 -11.92 -16.05 12.64
CA LYS A 4 -11.21 -15.33 13.71
C LYS A 4 -9.75 -14.99 13.36
N LYS A 5 -9.01 -15.91 12.72
CA LYS A 5 -7.63 -15.66 12.29
C LYS A 5 -7.56 -14.64 11.15
N ALA A 6 -8.49 -14.71 10.21
CA ALA A 6 -8.60 -13.74 9.12
C ALA A 6 -8.82 -12.33 9.65
N PHE A 7 -9.75 -12.17 10.59
CA PHE A 7 -10.04 -10.87 11.21
C PHE A 7 -8.82 -10.28 11.92
N VAL A 8 -8.12 -11.08 12.74
CA VAL A 8 -6.90 -10.62 13.44
C VAL A 8 -5.81 -10.19 12.45
N LEU A 9 -5.60 -10.95 11.36
CA LEU A 9 -4.64 -10.58 10.32
C LEU A 9 -5.03 -9.28 9.61
N SER A 10 -6.31 -9.08 9.31
CA SER A 10 -6.80 -7.84 8.68
C SER A 10 -6.62 -6.63 9.58
N VAL A 11 -6.97 -6.73 10.87
CA VAL A 11 -6.76 -5.64 11.83
C VAL A 11 -5.28 -5.33 11.99
N GLY A 12 -4.44 -6.36 12.16
CA GLY A 12 -2.99 -6.20 12.24
C GLY A 12 -2.40 -5.55 11.00
N PHE A 13 -2.87 -5.94 9.80
CA PHE A 13 -2.49 -5.30 8.55
C PHE A 13 -2.85 -3.82 8.54
N VAL A 14 -4.08 -3.45 8.93
CA VAL A 14 -4.52 -2.04 8.95
C VAL A 14 -3.65 -1.19 9.88
N VAL A 15 -3.35 -1.69 11.09
CA VAL A 15 -2.49 -0.97 12.05
C VAL A 15 -1.07 -0.82 11.53
N LEU A 16 -0.44 -1.91 11.09
CA LEU A 16 0.93 -1.90 10.58
C LEU A 16 1.07 -1.06 9.32
N TRP A 17 0.08 -1.12 8.42
CA TRP A 17 0.07 -0.33 7.19
C TRP A 17 0.00 1.17 7.47
N ASN A 18 -0.94 1.60 8.33
CA ASN A 18 -1.08 3.01 8.68
C ASN A 18 0.13 3.56 9.44
N SER A 19 0.78 2.74 10.27
CA SER A 19 2.03 3.13 10.96
C SER A 19 3.16 3.52 10.00
N GLY A 20 3.11 3.04 8.76
CA GLY A 20 4.07 3.39 7.72
C GLY A 20 4.05 4.88 7.35
N PHE A 21 2.90 5.56 7.45
CA PHE A 21 2.80 7.01 7.22
C PHE A 21 3.49 7.78 8.34
N ILE A 22 3.28 7.38 9.59
CA ILE A 22 3.96 7.96 10.76
C ILE A 22 5.48 7.79 10.59
N GLY A 23 5.93 6.59 10.23
CA GLY A 23 7.35 6.33 9.97
C GLY A 23 7.92 7.17 8.83
N ALA A 24 7.14 7.43 7.77
CA ALA A 24 7.55 8.30 6.67
C ALA A 24 7.64 9.77 7.11
N GLU A 25 6.67 10.27 7.87
CA GLU A 25 6.66 11.65 8.39
C GLU A 25 7.88 11.93 9.29
N TYR A 26 8.28 10.98 10.13
CA TYR A 26 9.49 11.12 10.95
C TYR A 26 10.80 10.84 10.19
N GLY A 27 10.78 10.04 9.12
CA GLY A 27 11.99 9.61 8.39
C GLY A 27 12.39 10.51 7.23
N LEU A 28 11.42 11.11 6.54
CA LEU A 28 11.63 12.00 5.39
C LEU A 28 12.40 13.30 5.72
N PRO A 29 12.29 13.91 6.93
CA PRO A 29 13.10 15.09 7.28
C PRO A 29 14.62 14.83 7.27
N TYR A 30 15.03 13.57 7.40
CA TYR A 30 16.44 13.17 7.51
C TYR A 30 16.97 12.44 6.27
N THR A 31 16.09 12.00 5.37
CA THR A 31 16.48 11.19 4.20
C THR A 31 15.58 11.48 3.00
N GLY A 32 16.15 11.43 1.80
CA GLY A 32 15.35 11.52 0.58
C GLY A 32 14.36 10.35 0.44
N PRO A 33 13.23 10.55 -0.27
CA PRO A 33 12.17 9.55 -0.41
C PRO A 33 12.67 8.20 -0.94
N PHE A 34 13.55 8.21 -1.93
CA PHE A 34 14.14 7.01 -2.50
C PHE A 34 15.04 6.27 -1.52
N THR A 35 15.86 7.01 -0.76
CA THR A 35 16.77 6.45 0.24
C THR A 35 15.99 5.80 1.38
N PHE A 36 14.92 6.45 1.84
CA PHE A 36 14.04 5.91 2.86
C PHE A 36 13.42 4.57 2.43
N VAL A 37 12.88 4.53 1.21
CA VAL A 37 12.25 3.34 0.64
C VAL A 37 13.27 2.21 0.41
N PHE A 38 14.47 2.54 -0.07
CA PHE A 38 15.56 1.59 -0.26
C PHE A 38 15.90 0.87 1.05
N TRP A 39 16.20 1.63 2.12
CA TRP A 39 16.55 1.03 3.41
C TRP A 39 15.41 0.23 4.01
N ARG A 40 14.17 0.70 3.86
CA ARG A 40 12.98 -0.02 4.34
C ARG A 40 12.84 -1.39 3.69
N TYR A 41 12.93 -1.47 2.37
CA TYR A 41 12.80 -2.74 1.66
C TYR A 41 14.05 -3.62 1.77
N LEU A 42 15.23 -3.03 1.97
CA LEU A 42 16.44 -3.79 2.27
C LEU A 42 16.33 -4.49 3.63
N ALA A 43 15.90 -3.77 4.67
CA ALA A 43 15.65 -4.33 5.99
C ALA A 43 14.58 -5.44 5.95
N LEU A 44 13.48 -5.20 5.23
CA LEU A 44 12.44 -6.23 5.02
C LEU A 44 12.99 -7.48 4.31
N SER A 45 13.84 -7.30 3.29
CA SER A 45 14.44 -8.41 2.56
C SER A 45 15.33 -9.27 3.45
N PHE A 46 16.14 -8.66 4.32
CA PHE A 46 16.92 -9.40 5.31
C PHE A 46 16.07 -10.13 6.34
N LEU A 47 15.00 -9.50 6.84
CA LEU A 47 14.07 -10.14 7.77
C LEU A 47 13.39 -11.36 7.15
N LEU A 48 12.92 -11.25 5.91
CA LEU A 48 12.30 -12.37 5.19
C LEU A 48 13.32 -13.47 4.87
N ALA A 49 14.53 -13.11 4.46
CA ALA A 49 15.61 -14.08 4.24
C ALA A 49 15.95 -14.84 5.53
N GLY A 50 16.09 -14.14 6.65
CA GLY A 50 16.33 -14.73 7.97
C GLY A 50 15.19 -15.66 8.39
N TYR A 51 13.93 -15.24 8.20
CA TYR A 51 12.76 -16.08 8.47
C TYR A 51 12.77 -17.38 7.64
N LEU A 52 13.08 -17.29 6.35
CA LEU A 52 13.16 -18.45 5.46
C LEU A 52 14.29 -19.40 5.87
N LEU A 53 15.45 -18.86 6.24
CA LEU A 53 16.59 -19.64 6.75
C LEU A 53 16.23 -20.39 8.04
N ILE A 54 15.62 -19.72 9.02
CA ILE A 54 15.17 -20.34 10.28
C ILE A 54 14.15 -21.45 10.02
N ARG A 55 13.24 -21.23 9.06
CA ARG A 55 12.24 -22.22 8.64
C ARG A 55 12.78 -23.30 7.72
N LYS A 56 14.08 -23.28 7.39
CA LYS A 56 14.74 -24.18 6.42
C LYS A 56 14.00 -24.25 5.08
N ARG A 57 13.44 -23.13 4.63
CA ARG A 57 12.77 -23.01 3.34
C ARG A 57 13.79 -22.60 2.28
N PRO A 58 13.65 -23.08 1.03
CA PRO A 58 14.54 -22.66 -0.04
C PRO A 58 14.37 -21.16 -0.30
N LEU A 59 15.49 -20.44 -0.34
CA LEU A 59 15.52 -19.01 -0.68
C LEU A 59 15.23 -18.77 -2.17
N TRP A 60 15.43 -19.79 -3.00
CA TRP A 60 15.24 -19.73 -4.43
C TRP A 60 14.34 -20.87 -4.90
N ILE A 61 13.34 -20.54 -5.71
CA ILE A 61 12.36 -21.52 -6.21
C ILE A 61 12.62 -21.79 -7.70
N SER A 62 12.41 -20.79 -8.57
CA SER A 62 12.63 -20.86 -10.01
C SER A 62 12.39 -19.49 -10.64
N TRP A 63 13.10 -19.16 -11.72
CA TRP A 63 12.86 -17.93 -12.50
C TRP A 63 11.44 -17.82 -13.04
N LYS A 64 10.79 -18.95 -13.36
CA LYS A 64 9.40 -18.95 -13.86
C LYS A 64 8.39 -18.42 -12.82
N VAL A 65 8.72 -18.55 -11.54
CA VAL A 65 7.89 -18.04 -10.44
C VAL A 65 8.44 -16.71 -9.92
N ALA A 66 9.76 -16.60 -9.81
CA ALA A 66 10.40 -15.40 -9.27
C ALA A 66 10.21 -14.18 -10.17
N ALA A 67 10.36 -14.30 -11.50
CA ALA A 67 10.30 -13.14 -12.39
C ALA A 67 8.94 -12.42 -12.36
N PRO A 68 7.77 -13.10 -12.46
CA PRO A 68 6.48 -12.44 -12.31
C PRO A 68 6.30 -11.77 -10.93
N ASN A 69 6.72 -12.43 -9.85
CA ASN A 69 6.61 -11.88 -8.49
C ASN A 69 7.52 -10.67 -8.28
N MET A 70 8.74 -10.69 -8.83
CA MET A 70 9.65 -9.55 -8.83
C MET A 70 9.05 -8.37 -9.59
N MET A 71 8.46 -8.62 -10.76
CA MET A 71 7.80 -7.58 -11.55
C MET A 71 6.62 -6.97 -10.79
N ILE A 72 5.78 -7.79 -10.16
CA ILE A 72 4.69 -7.31 -9.30
C ILE A 72 5.24 -6.47 -8.14
N GLY A 73 6.31 -6.92 -7.49
CA GLY A 73 6.97 -6.17 -6.41
C GLY A 73 7.50 -4.82 -6.89
N VAL A 74 8.18 -4.79 -8.03
CA VAL A 74 8.70 -3.53 -8.61
C VAL A 74 7.57 -2.58 -8.95
N LEU A 75 6.47 -3.05 -9.55
CA LEU A 75 5.33 -2.20 -9.89
C LEU A 75 4.58 -1.71 -8.64
N ALA A 76 4.27 -2.62 -7.71
CA ALA A 76 3.46 -2.32 -6.54
C ALA A 76 4.19 -1.52 -5.45
N HIS A 77 5.52 -1.66 -5.36
CA HIS A 77 6.30 -1.08 -4.28
C HIS A 77 7.41 -0.13 -4.74
N GLY A 78 7.95 -0.32 -5.94
CA GLY A 78 8.91 0.60 -6.53
C GLY A 78 8.19 1.74 -7.24
N VAL A 79 7.51 1.42 -8.35
CA VAL A 79 6.86 2.40 -9.22
C VAL A 79 5.76 3.15 -8.49
N TRP A 80 4.78 2.43 -7.92
CA TRP A 80 3.65 3.06 -7.21
C TRP A 80 4.11 4.02 -6.10
N LEU A 81 5.02 3.56 -5.25
CA LEU A 81 5.47 4.31 -4.08
C LEU A 81 6.34 5.51 -4.49
N THR A 82 7.15 5.34 -5.54
CA THR A 82 7.91 6.44 -6.15
C THR A 82 6.99 7.51 -6.72
N CYS A 83 5.96 7.14 -7.47
CA CYS A 83 5.01 8.11 -8.03
C CYS A 83 4.30 8.91 -6.93
N VAL A 84 3.95 8.27 -5.82
CA VAL A 84 3.35 8.93 -4.65
C VAL A 84 4.32 9.94 -4.03
N LEU A 85 5.56 9.52 -3.78
CA LEU A 85 6.57 10.40 -3.18
C LEU A 85 6.96 11.55 -4.12
N PHE A 86 7.02 11.30 -5.43
CA PHE A 86 7.27 12.33 -6.43
C PHE A 86 6.13 13.35 -6.50
N ALA A 87 4.87 12.92 -6.39
CA ALA A 87 3.74 13.85 -6.34
C ALA A 87 3.82 14.78 -5.11
N LEU A 88 4.21 14.25 -3.95
CA LEU A 88 4.44 15.04 -2.74
C LEU A 88 5.61 16.02 -2.89
N ASP A 89 6.68 15.61 -3.57
CA ASP A 89 7.84 16.45 -3.87
C ASP A 89 7.49 17.61 -4.84
N ASN A 90 6.52 17.41 -5.73
CA ASN A 90 5.96 18.45 -6.61
C ASN A 90 4.88 19.31 -5.93
N GLU A 91 4.91 19.39 -4.60
CA GLU A 91 3.99 20.22 -3.78
C GLU A 91 2.50 19.88 -3.93
N VAL A 92 2.16 18.70 -4.47
CA VAL A 92 0.76 18.26 -4.52
C VAL A 92 0.28 18.04 -3.09
N PRO A 93 -0.84 18.66 -2.67
CA PRO A 93 -1.37 18.48 -1.33
C PRO A 93 -1.54 17.00 -0.98
N ALA A 94 -1.01 16.57 0.18
CA ALA A 94 -1.07 15.19 0.63
C ALA A 94 -2.49 14.61 0.66
N GLY A 95 -3.50 15.48 0.85
CA GLY A 95 -4.91 15.09 0.74
C GLY A 95 -5.32 14.64 -0.66
N ILE A 96 -4.92 15.37 -1.70
CA ILE A 96 -5.21 14.98 -3.09
C ILE A 96 -4.52 13.65 -3.41
N VAL A 97 -3.26 13.49 -2.99
CA VAL A 97 -2.53 12.22 -3.16
C VAL A 97 -3.25 11.07 -2.44
N ALA A 98 -3.73 11.29 -1.21
CA ALA A 98 -4.49 10.30 -0.46
C ALA A 98 -5.82 9.90 -1.13
N LEU A 99 -6.54 10.84 -1.76
CA LEU A 99 -7.74 10.53 -2.55
C LEU A 99 -7.42 9.64 -3.73
N VAL A 100 -6.38 9.98 -4.49
CA VAL A 100 -5.97 9.21 -5.65
C VAL A 100 -5.57 7.79 -5.23
N VAL A 101 -4.83 7.65 -4.13
CA VAL A 101 -4.49 6.34 -3.57
C VAL A 101 -5.73 5.58 -3.08
N ALA A 102 -6.71 6.26 -2.48
CA ALA A 102 -7.95 5.65 -2.03
C ALA A 102 -8.83 5.10 -3.17
N LEU A 103 -8.62 5.55 -4.41
CA LEU A 103 -9.28 4.99 -5.60
C LEU A 103 -8.74 3.61 -5.99
N GLN A 104 -7.53 3.22 -5.54
CA GLN A 104 -6.92 1.95 -5.88
C GLN A 104 -7.82 0.73 -5.57
N PRO A 105 -8.45 0.60 -4.39
CA PRO A 105 -9.37 -0.50 -4.13
C PRO A 105 -10.67 -0.41 -4.97
N LEU A 106 -11.15 0.78 -5.35
CA LEU A 106 -12.27 0.95 -6.30
C LEU A 106 -11.92 0.42 -7.68
N ALA A 107 -10.75 0.80 -8.20
CA ALA A 107 -10.24 0.29 -9.45
C ALA A 107 -10.01 -1.24 -9.39
N THR A 108 -9.48 -1.75 -8.27
CA THR A 108 -9.25 -3.18 -8.06
C THR A 108 -10.57 -3.95 -8.05
N GLY A 109 -11.60 -3.46 -7.38
CA GLY A 109 -12.94 -4.06 -7.40
C GLY A 109 -13.58 -4.01 -8.78
N ALA A 110 -13.55 -2.87 -9.46
CA ALA A 110 -14.10 -2.74 -10.81
C ALA A 110 -13.43 -3.69 -11.82
N LEU A 111 -12.11 -3.87 -11.70
CA LEU A 111 -11.32 -4.70 -12.61
C LEU A 111 -11.26 -6.17 -12.21
N SER A 112 -11.59 -6.56 -10.97
CA SER A 112 -11.48 -7.96 -10.51
C SER A 112 -12.35 -8.89 -11.36
N GLY A 113 -13.56 -8.47 -11.71
CA GLY A 113 -14.46 -9.27 -12.53
C GLY A 113 -13.89 -9.58 -13.93
N TYR A 114 -13.12 -8.66 -14.51
CA TYR A 114 -12.51 -8.84 -15.83
C TYR A 114 -11.17 -9.58 -15.76
N VAL A 115 -10.32 -9.24 -14.78
CA VAL A 115 -8.94 -9.73 -14.70
C VAL A 115 -8.85 -11.09 -13.98
N THR A 116 -9.60 -11.28 -12.91
CA THR A 116 -9.54 -12.51 -12.09
C THR A 116 -10.78 -13.39 -12.24
N GLY A 117 -11.84 -12.89 -12.88
CA GLY A 117 -13.14 -13.58 -12.98
C GLY A 117 -13.94 -13.55 -11.67
N GLU A 118 -13.40 -12.95 -10.60
CA GLU A 118 -14.08 -12.83 -9.31
C GLU A 118 -14.98 -11.58 -9.30
N ARG A 119 -16.29 -11.80 -9.24
CA ARG A 119 -17.26 -10.70 -9.18
C ARG A 119 -17.29 -10.06 -7.80
N THR A 120 -17.18 -8.74 -7.75
CA THR A 120 -17.35 -7.95 -6.54
C THR A 120 -18.83 -7.86 -6.18
N ASN A 121 -19.18 -8.21 -4.95
CA ASN A 121 -20.55 -8.16 -4.45
C ASN A 121 -20.99 -6.70 -4.21
N ILE A 122 -22.29 -6.39 -4.33
CA ILE A 122 -22.86 -5.06 -4.07
C ILE A 122 -22.54 -4.54 -2.66
N TYR A 123 -22.49 -5.43 -1.66
CA TYR A 123 -22.11 -5.06 -0.29
C TYR A 123 -20.63 -4.63 -0.17
N GLN A 124 -19.75 -5.23 -0.98
CA GLN A 124 -18.33 -4.85 -1.03
C GLN A 124 -18.17 -3.48 -1.70
N TRP A 125 -18.93 -3.23 -2.77
CA TRP A 125 -19.01 -1.92 -3.41
C TRP A 125 -19.54 -0.84 -2.47
N ALA A 126 -20.60 -1.14 -1.71
CA ALA A 126 -21.16 -0.21 -0.73
C ALA A 126 -20.14 0.16 0.36
N GLY A 127 -19.44 -0.84 0.92
CA GLY A 127 -18.40 -0.59 1.93
C GLY A 127 -17.23 0.23 1.37
N LEU A 128 -16.90 0.01 0.09
CA LEU A 128 -15.82 0.71 -0.58
C LEU A 128 -16.15 2.19 -0.88
N VAL A 129 -17.37 2.45 -1.36
CA VAL A 129 -17.88 3.82 -1.55
C VAL A 129 -17.96 4.54 -0.21
N LEU A 130 -18.48 3.88 0.82
CA LEU A 130 -18.54 4.45 2.17
C LEU A 130 -17.15 4.81 2.72
N GLY A 131 -16.17 3.91 2.56
CA GLY A 131 -14.79 4.17 2.94
C GLY A 131 -14.17 5.34 2.17
N PHE A 132 -14.40 5.40 0.85
CA PHE A 132 -13.96 6.51 0.01
C PHE A 132 -14.58 7.84 0.44
N THR A 133 -15.90 7.88 0.72
CA THR A 133 -16.57 9.07 1.24
C THR A 133 -15.98 9.51 2.58
N GLY A 134 -15.63 8.57 3.46
CA GLY A 134 -14.94 8.88 4.71
C GLY A 134 -13.61 9.60 4.51
N VAL A 135 -12.77 9.10 3.58
CA VAL A 135 -11.50 9.76 3.22
C VAL A 135 -11.75 11.12 2.57
N PHE A 136 -12.74 11.24 1.69
CA PHE A 136 -13.09 12.50 1.07
C PHE A 136 -13.50 13.57 2.09
N LEU A 137 -14.37 13.22 3.04
CA LEU A 137 -14.81 14.13 4.08
C LEU A 137 -13.64 14.59 4.96
N THR A 138 -12.79 13.68 5.44
CA THR A 138 -11.65 14.07 6.30
C THR A 138 -10.69 15.02 5.62
N LEU A 139 -10.58 14.95 4.30
CA LEU A 139 -9.74 15.84 3.52
C LEU A 139 -10.38 17.20 3.27
N VAL A 140 -11.68 17.26 2.97
CA VAL A 140 -12.39 18.54 2.85
C VAL A 140 -12.28 19.36 4.14
N PHE A 141 -12.32 18.70 5.31
CA PHE A 141 -12.15 19.38 6.60
C PHE A 141 -10.69 19.74 6.95
N ARG A 142 -9.71 19.12 6.27
CA ARG A 142 -8.28 19.35 6.53
C ARG A 142 -7.62 20.28 5.51
N ILE A 143 -8.24 20.50 4.37
CA ILE A 143 -7.84 21.53 3.41
C ILE A 143 -8.29 22.87 4.00
N ASP A 144 -7.33 23.62 4.55
CA ASP A 144 -7.53 25.03 4.85
C ASP A 144 -7.63 25.77 3.51
N PHE A 145 -8.85 26.07 3.07
CA PHE A 145 -9.11 26.89 1.88
C PHE A 145 -8.63 28.35 2.04
N SER A 146 -7.97 28.68 3.16
CA SER A 146 -7.51 30.02 3.49
C SER A 146 -6.10 30.38 2.98
N SER A 147 -5.38 29.46 2.31
CA SER A 147 -4.02 29.71 1.80
C SER A 147 -3.89 29.79 0.28
N TYR A 148 -4.95 30.17 -0.43
CA TYR A 148 -4.88 30.65 -1.82
C TYR A 148 -5.34 32.10 -1.93
#